data_AF-A0A6Y0RXZ1-F1
#
_entry.id   AF-A0A6Y0RXZ1-F1
#
_cell.length_a   1.000
_cell.length_b   1.000
_cell.length_c   1.000
_cell.angle_alpha   90.00
_cell.angle_beta   90.00
_cell.angle_gamma   90.00
#
_symmetry.space_group_name_H-M   'P 1'
#
loop_
_entity.id
_entity.type
_entity.pdbx_description
1 polymer ?
#
loop_
_entity_poly.entity_id
_entity_poly.type
_entity_poly.pdbx_seq_one_letter_code
_entity_poly.pdbx_strand_id
1 'polypeptide(L)'
;GPLGHELTRAWALAMVMKETDVVEKAFFTAGMVEKRLHSPDDVRRVFMSATGISRAEYDRSIKSPAVNDMVALQERLFKEYGVRGTPSVYVRGRYHINNAAFSAFSVEDFRSRYAAVVRKLLAGNPDAD
;
A
#
# COMPACT_ATOMS: atom_id res chain seq x y z
N GLY A 1 12.31 2.98 5.70
CA GLY A 1 12.74 4.33 6.09
C GLY A 1 12.39 4.58 7.54
N PRO A 2 12.87 5.69 8.16
CA PRO A 2 12.64 5.98 9.57
C PRO A 2 11.17 6.10 9.96
N LEU A 3 10.27 6.45 9.03
CA LEU A 3 8.82 6.55 9.23
C LEU A 3 8.03 5.32 8.76
N GLY A 4 8.69 4.17 8.55
CA GLY A 4 8.05 2.99 7.95
C GLY A 4 6.88 2.45 8.76
N HIS A 5 7.02 2.38 10.08
CA HIS A 5 5.99 1.89 10.98
C HIS A 5 4.80 2.88 11.05
N GLU A 6 5.07 4.18 11.12
CA GLU A 6 4.06 5.24 11.15
C GLU A 6 3.23 5.26 9.86
N LEU A 7 3.88 5.16 8.71
CA LEU A 7 3.21 5.14 7.41
C LEU A 7 2.39 3.86 7.21
N THR A 8 2.89 2.69 7.66
CA THR A 8 2.13 1.43 7.62
C THR A 8 0.86 1.52 8.47
N ARG A 9 0.96 2.13 9.66
CA ARG A 9 -0.18 2.31 10.56
C ARG A 9 -1.17 3.36 10.04
N ALA A 10 -0.69 4.46 9.46
CA ALA A 10 -1.55 5.44 8.81
C ALA A 10 -2.29 4.83 7.60
N TRP A 11 -1.61 4.00 6.82
CA TRP A 11 -2.24 3.26 5.73
C TRP A 11 -3.29 2.26 6.22
N ALA A 12 -3.02 1.53 7.30
CA ALA A 12 -4.00 0.66 7.94
C ALA A 12 -5.25 1.42 8.38
N LEU A 13 -5.10 2.63 8.96
CA LEU A 13 -6.23 3.48 9.30
C LEU A 13 -7.01 3.93 8.04
N ALA A 14 -6.33 4.31 6.96
CA ALA A 14 -6.99 4.66 5.70
C ALA A 14 -7.83 3.51 5.15
N MET A 15 -7.32 2.28 5.21
CA MET A 15 -8.06 1.07 4.80
C MET A 15 -9.30 0.83 5.65
N VAL A 16 -9.18 0.96 6.98
CA VAL A 16 -10.32 0.80 7.91
C VAL A 16 -11.39 1.87 7.66
N MET A 17 -10.98 3.11 7.37
CA MET A 17 -11.87 4.23 7.08
C MET A 17 -12.42 4.22 5.64
N LYS A 18 -11.86 3.41 4.74
CA LYS A 18 -12.14 3.40 3.30
C LYS A 18 -11.79 4.73 2.60
N GLU A 19 -10.74 5.40 3.08
CA GLU A 19 -10.24 6.69 2.59
C GLU A 19 -8.89 6.54 1.87
N THR A 20 -8.62 5.36 1.28
CA THR A 20 -7.32 5.04 0.68
C THR A 20 -6.92 5.98 -0.44
N ASP A 21 -7.86 6.39 -1.29
CA ASP A 21 -7.57 7.17 -2.50
C ASP A 21 -7.02 8.58 -2.16
N VAL A 22 -7.65 9.27 -1.20
CA VAL A 22 -7.22 10.61 -0.78
C VAL A 22 -5.95 10.55 0.06
N VAL A 23 -5.82 9.54 0.92
CA VAL A 23 -4.65 9.35 1.77
C VAL A 23 -3.42 8.95 0.96
N GLU A 24 -3.56 8.06 -0.02
CA GLU A 24 -2.47 7.64 -0.92
C GLU A 24 -1.87 8.86 -1.62
N LYS A 25 -2.71 9.65 -2.31
CA LYS A 25 -2.27 10.84 -3.02
C LYS A 25 -1.56 11.82 -2.08
N ALA A 26 -2.15 12.08 -0.91
CA ALA A 26 -1.59 13.02 0.06
C ALA A 26 -0.20 12.59 0.56
N PHE A 27 0.00 11.31 0.87
CA PHE A 27 1.30 10.82 1.34
C PHE A 27 2.36 10.77 0.25
N PHE A 28 2.01 10.38 -0.98
CA PHE A 28 2.97 10.43 -2.09
C PHE A 28 3.38 11.87 -2.40
N THR A 29 2.44 12.82 -2.43
CA THR A 29 2.77 14.25 -2.61
C THR A 29 3.65 14.75 -1.47
N ALA A 30 3.26 14.54 -0.21
CA ALA A 30 4.00 15.02 0.95
C ALA A 30 5.41 14.41 1.06
N GLY A 31 5.57 13.12 0.72
CA GLY A 31 6.83 12.40 0.84
C GLY A 31 7.77 12.58 -0.34
N MET A 32 7.26 12.44 -1.57
CA MET A 32 8.09 12.36 -2.78
C MET A 32 8.23 13.70 -3.50
N VAL A 33 7.20 14.55 -3.47
CA VAL A 33 7.19 15.84 -4.16
C VAL A 33 7.66 16.95 -3.21
N GLU A 34 6.94 17.12 -2.10
CA GLU A 34 7.19 18.21 -1.13
C GLU A 34 8.31 17.87 -0.14
N LYS A 35 8.63 16.58 0.02
CA LYS A 35 9.67 16.07 0.92
C LYS A 35 9.53 16.56 2.37
N ARG A 36 8.29 16.65 2.87
CA ARG A 36 7.96 17.22 4.19
C ARG A 36 7.56 16.19 5.27
N LEU A 37 7.82 14.91 5.02
CA LEU A 37 7.58 13.83 6.00
C LEU A 37 8.88 13.53 6.74
N HIS A 38 9.06 14.13 7.92
CA HIS A 38 10.26 13.98 8.76
C HIS A 38 9.97 13.38 10.13
N SER A 39 8.72 13.38 10.56
CA SER A 39 8.31 12.97 11.90
C SER A 39 6.94 12.26 11.90
N PRO A 40 6.62 11.49 12.95
CA PRO A 40 5.27 10.95 13.16
C PRO A 40 4.19 12.05 13.21
N ASP A 41 4.55 13.25 13.65
CA ASP A 41 3.63 14.39 13.70
C ASP A 41 3.25 14.87 12.30
N ASP A 42 4.22 14.89 11.38
CA ASP A 42 3.96 15.20 9.96
C ASP A 42 2.99 14.20 9.36
N VAL A 43 3.18 12.90 9.64
CA VAL A 43 2.29 11.82 9.18
C VAL A 43 0.85 12.06 9.65
N ARG A 44 0.67 12.36 10.94
CA ARG A 44 -0.65 12.70 11.49
C ARG A 44 -1.26 13.91 10.80
N ARG A 45 -0.50 15.01 10.63
CA ARG A 45 -1.00 16.24 9.99
C ARG A 45 -1.41 16.00 8.54
N VAL A 46 -0.66 15.20 7.78
CA VAL A 46 -1.03 14.83 6.40
C VAL A 46 -2.33 14.05 6.39
N PHE A 47 -2.44 13.03 7.22
CA PHE A 47 -3.64 12.20 7.29
C PHE A 47 -4.88 13.03 7.63
N MET A 48 -4.79 13.87 8.67
CA MET A 48 -5.90 14.73 9.10
C MET A 48 -6.27 15.75 8.01
N SER A 49 -5.28 16.36 7.35
CA SER A 49 -5.55 17.30 6.25
C SER A 49 -6.24 16.61 5.07
N ALA A 50 -5.87 15.37 4.76
CA ALA A 50 -6.45 14.61 3.65
C ALA A 50 -7.88 14.12 3.92
N THR A 51 -8.19 13.76 5.18
CA THR A 51 -9.46 13.11 5.56
C THR A 51 -10.44 14.04 6.28
N GLY A 52 -9.97 15.18 6.80
CA GLY A 52 -10.77 16.13 7.57
C GLY A 52 -11.05 15.71 9.02
N ILE A 53 -10.54 14.56 9.48
CA ILE A 53 -10.79 14.13 10.86
C ILE A 53 -10.06 14.98 11.90
N SER A 54 -10.67 15.09 13.07
CA SER A 54 -10.07 15.80 14.20
C SER A 54 -8.84 15.07 14.76
N ARG A 55 -7.96 15.80 15.45
CA ARG A 55 -6.81 15.19 16.16
C ARG A 55 -7.26 14.12 17.15
N ALA A 56 -8.32 14.41 17.91
CA ALA A 56 -8.85 13.48 18.89
C ALA A 56 -9.38 12.19 18.25
N GLU A 57 -10.00 12.31 17.07
CA GLU A 57 -10.46 11.16 16.30
C GLU A 57 -9.30 10.34 15.72
N TYR A 58 -8.28 11.00 15.15
CA TYR A 58 -7.07 10.32 14.69
C TYR A 58 -6.40 9.56 15.83
N ASP A 59 -6.13 10.23 16.95
CA ASP A 59 -5.39 9.66 18.09
C ASP A 59 -6.10 8.45 18.72
N ARG A 60 -7.44 8.41 18.67
CA ARG A 60 -8.23 7.25 19.06
C ARG A 60 -8.20 6.15 17.99
N SER A 61 -8.49 6.49 16.73
CA SER A 61 -8.71 5.51 15.67
C SER A 61 -7.42 4.78 15.26
N ILE A 62 -6.28 5.49 15.27
CA ILE A 62 -4.96 4.95 14.92
C ILE A 62 -4.48 3.84 15.89
N LYS A 63 -5.10 3.75 17.07
CA LYS A 63 -4.85 2.74 18.12
C LYS A 63 -5.95 1.68 18.22
N SER A 64 -6.97 1.75 17.37
CA SER A 64 -8.11 0.83 17.43
C SER A 64 -7.68 -0.62 17.16
N PRO A 65 -8.40 -1.62 17.71
CA PRO A 65 -8.13 -3.03 17.43
C PRO A 65 -8.10 -3.34 15.92
N ALA A 66 -9.04 -2.79 15.15
CA ALA A 66 -9.10 -2.98 13.70
C ALA A 66 -7.82 -2.48 12.99
N VAL A 67 -7.28 -1.32 13.40
CA VAL A 67 -6.02 -0.82 12.85
C VAL A 67 -4.84 -1.70 13.26
N ASN A 68 -4.81 -2.18 14.51
CA ASN A 68 -3.75 -3.09 14.97
C ASN A 68 -3.77 -4.41 14.18
N ASP A 69 -4.94 -4.99 13.95
CA ASP A 69 -5.10 -6.22 13.17
C ASP A 69 -4.64 -6.03 11.72
N MET A 70 -4.98 -4.88 11.12
CA MET A 70 -4.52 -4.53 9.77
C MET A 70 -3.01 -4.30 9.68
N VAL A 71 -2.36 -3.71 10.70
CA VAL A 71 -0.90 -3.60 10.76
C VAL A 71 -0.27 -5.00 10.87
N ALA A 72 -0.77 -5.83 11.79
CA ALA A 72 -0.25 -7.19 11.99
C ALA A 72 -0.41 -8.05 10.73
N LEU A 73 -1.53 -7.90 10.00
CA LEU A 73 -1.74 -8.56 8.71
C LEU A 73 -0.69 -8.14 7.69
N GLN A 74 -0.45 -6.84 7.51
CA GLN A 74 0.54 -6.33 6.56
C GLN A 74 1.95 -6.84 6.89
N GLU A 75 2.36 -6.78 8.16
CA GLU A 75 3.68 -7.26 8.60
C GLU A 75 3.85 -8.77 8.44
N ARG A 76 2.79 -9.55 8.73
CA ARG A 76 2.81 -11.01 8.53
C ARG A 76 2.98 -11.33 7.05
N LEU A 77 2.15 -10.74 6.18
CA LEU A 77 2.20 -11.01 4.74
C LEU A 77 3.53 -10.55 4.12
N PHE A 78 4.10 -9.43 4.59
CA PHE A 78 5.43 -8.98 4.15
C PHE A 78 6.51 -10.04 4.39
N LYS A 79 6.48 -10.70 5.57
CA LYS A 79 7.40 -11.78 5.93
C LYS A 79 7.10 -13.08 5.18
N GLU A 80 5.82 -13.48 5.16
CA GLU A 80 5.35 -14.72 4.55
C GLU A 80 5.66 -14.79 3.05
N TYR A 81 5.45 -13.69 2.33
CA TYR A 81 5.77 -13.59 0.91
C TYR A 81 7.24 -13.26 0.62
N GLY A 82 8.07 -13.11 1.65
CA GLY A 82 9.50 -12.83 1.52
C GLY A 82 9.77 -11.54 0.73
N VAL A 83 8.97 -10.49 0.94
CA VAL A 83 9.07 -9.23 0.20
C VAL A 83 10.42 -8.56 0.51
N ARG A 84 11.17 -8.21 -0.54
CA ARG A 84 12.50 -7.56 -0.40
C ARG A 84 12.56 -6.14 -0.96
N GLY A 85 11.53 -5.73 -1.69
CA GLY A 85 11.45 -4.42 -2.33
C GLY A 85 10.04 -4.11 -2.78
N THR A 86 9.84 -2.87 -3.21
CA THR A 86 8.56 -2.38 -3.71
C THR A 86 8.74 -1.68 -5.06
N PRO A 87 7.77 -1.75 -5.99
CA PRO A 87 6.52 -2.51 -5.89
C PRO A 87 6.72 -4.02 -6.06
N SER A 88 6.01 -4.83 -5.28
CA SER A 88 5.93 -6.30 -5.41
C SER A 88 4.48 -6.73 -5.38
N VAL A 89 4.05 -7.48 -6.39
CA VAL A 89 2.66 -7.94 -6.55
C VAL A 89 2.63 -9.45 -6.55
N TYR A 90 1.73 -9.99 -5.73
CA TYR A 90 1.50 -11.43 -5.59
C TYR A 90 0.07 -11.75 -6.03
N VAL A 91 -0.09 -12.73 -6.93
CA VAL A 91 -1.38 -13.13 -7.47
C VAL A 91 -1.77 -14.50 -6.90
N ARG A 92 -2.98 -14.60 -6.33
CA ARG A 92 -3.52 -15.79 -5.64
C ARG A 92 -2.59 -16.35 -4.55
N GLY A 93 -1.72 -15.53 -3.97
CA GLY A 93 -0.70 -15.96 -3.01
C GLY A 93 0.32 -16.98 -3.54
N ARG A 94 0.34 -17.24 -4.85
CA ARG A 94 1.19 -18.28 -5.48
C ARG A 94 2.23 -17.70 -6.43
N TYR A 95 1.88 -16.63 -7.15
CA TYR A 95 2.72 -16.07 -8.19
C TYR A 95 3.27 -14.71 -7.77
N HIS A 96 4.59 -14.56 -7.71
CA HIS A 96 5.24 -13.26 -7.58
C HIS A 96 5.56 -12.70 -8.97
N ILE A 97 5.07 -11.50 -9.27
CA ILE A 97 5.30 -10.86 -10.56
C ILE A 97 6.76 -10.36 -10.66
N ASN A 98 7.49 -10.83 -11.67
CA ASN A 98 8.81 -10.29 -12.00
C ASN A 98 8.65 -9.03 -12.86
N ASN A 99 8.65 -7.85 -12.24
CA ASN A 99 8.48 -6.57 -12.93
C ASN A 99 9.54 -6.33 -14.03
N ALA A 100 10.77 -6.86 -13.88
CA ALA A 100 11.85 -6.68 -14.84
C ALA A 100 11.70 -7.58 -16.10
N ALA A 101 10.80 -8.56 -16.07
CA ALA A 101 10.56 -9.45 -17.21
C ALA A 101 9.69 -8.81 -18.32
N PHE A 102 9.06 -7.67 -18.04
CA PHE A 102 8.26 -6.96 -19.04
C PHE A 102 9.16 -6.12 -19.94
N SER A 103 9.42 -6.61 -21.15
CA SER A 103 9.91 -5.75 -22.23
C SER A 103 8.75 -4.88 -22.72
N ALA A 104 8.95 -3.56 -22.70
CA ALA A 104 7.96 -2.59 -23.14
C ALA A 104 8.63 -1.39 -23.81
N PHE A 105 7.97 -0.85 -24.82
CA PHE A 105 8.48 0.31 -25.59
C PHE A 105 7.85 1.64 -25.16
N SER A 106 6.86 1.59 -24.26
CA SER A 106 6.21 2.75 -23.65
C SER A 106 5.56 2.38 -22.32
N VAL A 107 5.13 3.39 -21.55
CA VAL A 107 4.39 3.18 -20.30
C VAL A 107 3.06 2.46 -20.54
N GLU A 108 2.35 2.79 -21.63
CA GLU A 108 1.07 2.16 -21.95
C GLU A 108 1.25 0.69 -22.37
N ASP A 109 2.30 0.39 -23.13
CA ASP A 109 2.64 -1.00 -23.49
C ASP A 109 3.00 -1.82 -22.24
N PHE A 110 3.81 -1.25 -21.33
CA PHE A 110 4.12 -1.87 -20.04
C PHE A 110 2.83 -2.15 -19.26
N ARG A 111 1.95 -1.15 -19.11
CA ARG A 111 0.68 -1.27 -18.39
C ARG A 111 -0.19 -2.38 -18.97
N SER A 112 -0.36 -2.41 -20.29
CA SER A 112 -1.17 -3.40 -20.99
C SER A 112 -0.66 -4.81 -20.76
N ARG A 113 0.65 -5.03 -20.91
CA ARG A 113 1.31 -6.34 -20.70
C ARG A 113 1.22 -6.78 -19.24
N TYR A 114 1.50 -5.87 -18.31
CA TYR A 114 1.42 -6.13 -16.87
C TYR A 114 0.02 -6.59 -16.48
N ALA A 115 -1.01 -5.82 -16.87
CA ALA A 115 -2.40 -6.14 -16.59
C ALA A 115 -2.83 -7.46 -17.24
N ALA A 116 -2.37 -7.76 -18.45
CA ALA A 116 -2.67 -9.02 -19.13
C ALA A 116 -2.12 -10.24 -18.37
N VAL A 117 -0.87 -10.16 -17.88
CA VAL A 117 -0.27 -11.23 -17.07
C VAL A 117 -1.03 -11.40 -15.74
N VAL A 118 -1.32 -10.31 -15.04
CA VAL A 118 -2.09 -10.37 -13.79
C VAL A 118 -3.47 -11.01 -14.03
N ARG A 119 -4.20 -10.60 -15.08
CA ARG A 119 -5.50 -11.20 -15.43
C ARG A 119 -5.40 -12.69 -15.73
N LYS A 120 -4.37 -13.12 -16.48
CA LYS A 120 -4.13 -14.54 -16.79
C LYS A 120 -3.88 -15.35 -15.51
N LEU A 121 -3.07 -14.83 -14.60
CA LEU A 121 -2.75 -15.51 -13.34
C LEU A 121 -3.94 -15.53 -12.36
N LEU A 122 -4.81 -14.52 -12.41
CA LEU A 122 -6.06 -14.49 -11.65
C LEU A 122 -7.06 -15.54 -12.14
N ALA A 123 -7.25 -15.65 -13.45
CA ALA A 123 -8.15 -16.64 -14.06
C ALA A 123 -7.77 -18.09 -13.68
N GLY A 124 -6.46 -18.35 -13.45
CA GLY A 124 -5.97 -19.68 -13.14
C GLY A 124 -6.02 -20.62 -14.35
N ASN A 125 -5.60 -21.87 -14.14
CA ASN A 125 -5.86 -22.95 -15.08
C ASN A 125 -7.12 -23.67 -14.60
N PRO A 126 -8.22 -23.76 -15.38
CA PRO A 126 -9.45 -24.43 -14.95
C PRO A 126 -9.25 -25.93 -14.64
N ASP A 127 -8.13 -26.51 -15.09
CA ASP A 127 -7.82 -27.94 -14.94
C ASP A 127 -6.82 -28.26 -13.81
N ALA A 128 -6.54 -27.32 -12.90
CA ALA A 128 -5.50 -27.44 -11.88
C ALA A 128 -5.98 -27.36 -10.43
N ASP A 129 -7.27 -27.56 -10.17
CA ASP A 129 -7.85 -27.74 -8.83
C ASP A 129 -8.59 -29.08 -8.74
#